data_AF-A0A1X2HL21-F1
#
_entry.id   AF-A0A1X2HL21-F1
#
_cell.length_a   1.000
_cell.length_b   1.000
_cell.length_c   1.000
_cell.angle_alpha   90.00
_cell.angle_beta   90.00
_cell.angle_gamma   90.00
#
_symmetry.space_group_name_H-M   'P 1'
#
loop_
_entity.id
_entity.type
_entity.pdbx_description
1 polymer ?
#
loop_
_entity_poly.entity_id
_entity_poly.type
_entity_poly.pdbx_seq_one_letter_code
_entity_poly.pdbx_strand_id
1 'polypeptide(L)'
;MPRRDSTTILSPRSSALSFEYTSQIIEASWNRVLTLAENPNTFQDDTSLSDTTRREQTYDRERTMVQALDTLYALSCEPSGYLAFISTITQTLNHESPVAMAFLSHIIDKSALPSRETMAAVSRVILDRLAPPPPSSGWNSLLFRQEGSYSGTPTALKLNATTLWSLLAEKFAGELAILLWSDNVGEFLVGRLSDAHEDMQVRLFSLIALEKFALTGAVKKAILRHDMSHILMSVAKECDLANQRIFLASPYSPVFDTGFIPPEGDLRTEWAHYIQLSHCARWAFDNVFGNGTKLACSWDLSHHKAMMNIFDATQHWKIGSSGLELRNDRPHFESIRATTGVKTGKWYYETLLLTNGIMQLGWATHRCRFAPEEGYGVGDDTNGFAFDTFRSAVWANGQAVYPRTDAKVQCRAGDVLGSFLDLDNGLCTYFVNGCDLGLTVEFEHP
;
A
#
# COMPACT_ATOMS: atom_id res chain seq x y z
N MET A 1 -7.10 -54.09 -37.20
CA MET A 1 -6.27 -52.97 -36.71
C MET A 1 -7.05 -51.68 -36.92
N PRO A 2 -7.50 -50.99 -35.87
CA PRO A 2 -7.98 -49.63 -36.00
C PRO A 2 -6.81 -48.64 -35.91
N ARG A 3 -6.90 -47.60 -36.73
CA ARG A 3 -5.93 -46.51 -36.89
C ARG A 3 -5.96 -45.60 -35.66
N ARG A 4 -4.78 -45.10 -35.28
CA ARG A 4 -4.59 -43.98 -34.36
C ARG A 4 -5.06 -42.70 -35.04
N ASP A 5 -6.02 -42.00 -34.44
CA ASP A 5 -6.39 -40.64 -34.84
C ASP A 5 -5.94 -39.63 -33.75
N SER A 6 -4.93 -38.85 -34.16
CA SER A 6 -4.78 -37.40 -34.00
C SER A 6 -5.11 -36.73 -32.65
N THR A 7 -4.04 -36.37 -31.94
CA THR A 7 -3.95 -35.17 -31.09
C THR A 7 -4.46 -33.93 -31.85
N THR A 8 -5.62 -33.41 -31.45
CA THR A 8 -6.15 -32.14 -31.92
C THR A 8 -5.34 -31.01 -31.27
N ILE A 9 -4.47 -30.37 -32.04
CA ILE A 9 -3.81 -29.13 -31.64
C ILE A 9 -4.86 -28.02 -31.73
N LEU A 10 -5.31 -27.51 -30.57
CA LEU A 10 -6.21 -26.35 -30.49
C LEU A 10 -5.57 -25.16 -31.22
N SER A 11 -6.36 -24.48 -32.06
CA SER A 11 -5.86 -23.34 -32.86
C SER A 11 -5.59 -22.11 -31.97
N PRO A 12 -4.53 -21.31 -32.26
CA PRO A 12 -4.18 -20.12 -31.46
C PRO A 12 -5.29 -19.06 -31.33
N ARG A 13 -6.23 -19.03 -32.29
CA ARG A 13 -7.40 -18.13 -32.26
C ARG A 13 -8.43 -18.54 -31.21
N SER A 14 -8.61 -19.84 -30.97
CA SER A 14 -9.56 -20.33 -29.96
C SER A 14 -9.10 -20.06 -28.53
N SER A 15 -7.78 -20.14 -28.27
CA SER A 15 -7.19 -19.83 -26.96
C SER A 15 -7.21 -18.32 -26.65
N ALA A 16 -7.02 -17.46 -27.66
CA ALA A 16 -7.06 -16.01 -27.47
C ALA A 16 -8.48 -15.51 -27.10
N LEU A 17 -9.51 -16.01 -27.80
CA LEU A 17 -10.91 -15.71 -27.49
C LEU A 17 -11.31 -16.19 -26.08
N SER A 18 -10.77 -17.34 -25.64
CA SER A 18 -10.98 -17.82 -24.27
C SER A 18 -10.32 -16.90 -23.24
N PHE A 19 -9.11 -16.40 -23.50
CA PHE A 19 -8.38 -15.53 -22.57
C PHE A 19 -9.06 -14.16 -22.41
N GLU A 20 -9.51 -13.56 -23.51
CA GLU A 20 -10.26 -12.30 -23.49
C GLU A 20 -11.59 -12.44 -22.74
N TYR A 21 -12.33 -13.52 -23.00
CA TYR A 21 -13.58 -13.81 -22.29
C TYR A 21 -13.35 -13.99 -20.79
N THR A 22 -12.33 -14.74 -20.38
CA THR A 22 -11.95 -14.88 -18.96
C THR A 22 -11.55 -13.54 -18.35
N SER A 23 -10.80 -12.70 -19.06
CA SER A 23 -10.37 -11.38 -18.59
C SER A 23 -11.56 -10.45 -18.31
N GLN A 24 -12.60 -10.49 -19.15
CA GLN A 24 -13.84 -9.73 -18.95
C GLN A 24 -14.62 -10.18 -17.70
N ILE A 25 -14.69 -11.49 -17.45
CA ILE A 25 -15.34 -12.01 -16.23
C ILE A 25 -14.58 -11.57 -14.99
N ILE A 26 -13.25 -11.62 -15.04
CA ILE A 26 -12.38 -11.17 -13.93
C ILE A 26 -12.59 -9.69 -13.67
N GLU A 27 -12.54 -8.85 -14.70
CA GLU A 27 -12.75 -7.41 -14.57
C GLU A 27 -14.12 -7.09 -13.97
N ALA A 28 -15.19 -7.72 -14.47
CA ALA A 28 -16.54 -7.54 -13.94
C ALA A 28 -16.65 -7.97 -12.47
N SER A 29 -16.01 -9.07 -12.10
CA SER A 29 -16.02 -9.59 -10.72
C SER A 29 -15.19 -8.71 -9.79
N TRP A 30 -14.02 -8.26 -10.24
CA TRP A 30 -13.14 -7.33 -9.53
C TRP A 30 -13.84 -6.00 -9.23
N ASN A 31 -14.43 -5.37 -10.26
CA ASN A 31 -15.15 -4.11 -10.11
C ASN A 31 -16.36 -4.24 -9.17
N ARG A 32 -17.04 -5.41 -9.19
CA ARG A 32 -18.12 -5.70 -8.26
C ARG A 32 -17.64 -5.78 -6.81
N VAL A 33 -16.52 -6.46 -6.56
CA VAL A 33 -15.90 -6.51 -5.22
C VAL A 33 -15.58 -5.10 -4.73
N LEU A 34 -14.89 -4.29 -5.53
CA LEU A 34 -14.49 -2.93 -5.11
C LEU A 34 -15.69 -2.03 -4.86
N THR A 35 -16.69 -2.04 -5.74
CA THR A 35 -17.92 -1.23 -5.58
C THR A 35 -18.64 -1.56 -4.28
N LEU A 36 -18.70 -2.85 -3.91
CA LEU A 36 -19.30 -3.35 -2.68
C LEU A 36 -18.39 -3.21 -1.45
N ALA A 37 -17.12 -2.88 -1.60
CA ALA A 37 -16.22 -2.69 -0.47
C ALA A 37 -16.06 -1.20 -0.11
N GLU A 38 -15.95 -0.34 -1.12
CA GLU A 38 -15.66 1.08 -0.94
C GLU A 38 -16.90 1.90 -0.49
N ASN A 39 -18.12 1.38 -0.69
CA ASN A 39 -19.37 2.07 -0.33
C ASN A 39 -20.17 1.34 0.77
N PRO A 40 -19.64 1.09 1.97
CA PRO A 40 -20.31 0.26 2.98
C PRO A 40 -21.64 0.84 3.50
N ASN A 41 -21.82 2.17 3.43
CA ASN A 41 -22.91 2.88 4.12
C ASN A 41 -24.10 3.30 3.24
N THR A 42 -24.17 2.89 1.96
CA THR A 42 -25.24 3.36 1.04
C THR A 42 -26.68 3.10 1.52
N PHE A 43 -26.89 2.25 2.54
CA PHE A 43 -28.21 1.83 3.00
C PHE A 43 -28.47 2.05 4.50
N GLN A 44 -27.48 2.48 5.28
CA GLN A 44 -27.70 2.80 6.70
C GLN A 44 -28.42 4.15 6.89
N ASP A 45 -28.29 5.05 5.92
CA ASP A 45 -28.83 6.42 6.00
C ASP A 45 -30.28 6.55 5.54
N ASP A 46 -30.88 5.52 4.94
CA ASP A 46 -32.29 5.57 4.55
C ASP A 46 -33.19 5.19 5.74
N THR A 47 -33.54 6.19 6.55
CA THR A 47 -34.46 6.06 7.69
C THR A 47 -35.88 5.64 7.30
N SER A 48 -36.19 5.55 6.00
CA SER A 48 -37.49 5.10 5.50
C SER A 48 -37.60 3.57 5.35
N LEU A 49 -36.48 2.84 5.39
CA LEU A 49 -36.46 1.38 5.24
C LEU A 49 -36.73 0.67 6.56
N SER A 50 -37.58 -0.37 6.51
CA SER A 50 -37.80 -1.25 7.67
C SER A 50 -36.53 -2.01 8.06
N ASP A 51 -36.38 -2.33 9.35
CA ASP A 51 -35.22 -3.10 9.85
C ASP A 51 -35.06 -4.46 9.14
N THR A 52 -36.17 -5.09 8.72
CA THR A 52 -36.15 -6.33 7.94
C THR A 52 -35.53 -6.10 6.57
N THR A 53 -35.94 -5.04 5.86
CA THR A 53 -35.42 -4.70 4.53
C THR A 53 -33.92 -4.36 4.57
N ARG A 54 -33.46 -3.67 5.63
CA ARG A 54 -32.02 -3.38 5.83
C ARG A 54 -31.19 -4.65 6.02
N ARG A 55 -31.71 -5.61 6.80
CA ARG A 55 -31.04 -6.91 7.00
C ARG A 55 -30.99 -7.72 5.71
N GLU A 56 -32.07 -7.76 4.95
CA GLU A 56 -32.12 -8.43 3.64
C GLU A 56 -31.12 -7.83 2.66
N GLN A 57 -31.05 -6.50 2.55
CA GLN A 57 -30.08 -5.82 1.68
C GLN A 57 -28.63 -6.06 2.11
N THR A 58 -28.36 -6.09 3.43
CA THR A 58 -27.02 -6.42 3.95
C THR A 58 -26.64 -7.85 3.58
N TYR A 59 -27.56 -8.80 3.76
CA TYR A 59 -27.38 -10.20 3.38
C TYR A 59 -27.12 -10.36 1.88
N ASP A 60 -27.90 -9.69 1.03
CA ASP A 60 -27.73 -9.75 -0.44
C ASP A 60 -26.40 -9.14 -0.88
N ARG A 61 -25.96 -8.07 -0.21
CA ARG A 61 -24.66 -7.44 -0.44
C ARG A 61 -23.51 -8.40 -0.13
N GLU A 62 -23.51 -8.99 1.07
CA GLU A 62 -22.52 -9.97 1.51
C GLU A 62 -22.50 -11.18 0.57
N ARG A 63 -23.67 -11.70 0.21
CA ARG A 63 -23.80 -12.82 -0.73
C ARG A 63 -23.20 -12.47 -2.10
N THR A 64 -23.47 -11.27 -2.62
CA THR A 64 -22.95 -10.82 -3.91
C THR A 64 -21.44 -10.64 -3.89
N MET A 65 -20.90 -10.12 -2.77
CA MET A 65 -19.46 -10.02 -2.55
C MET A 65 -18.79 -11.40 -2.58
N VAL A 66 -19.32 -12.34 -1.79
CA VAL A 66 -18.81 -13.71 -1.72
C VAL A 66 -18.84 -14.38 -3.09
N GLN A 67 -19.93 -14.25 -3.84
CA GLN A 67 -20.03 -14.80 -5.20
C GLN A 67 -18.98 -14.23 -6.16
N ALA A 68 -18.71 -12.93 -6.08
CA ALA A 68 -17.68 -12.30 -6.91
C ALA A 68 -16.28 -12.79 -6.52
N LEU A 69 -15.99 -12.91 -5.22
CA LEU A 69 -14.73 -13.47 -4.72
C LEU A 69 -14.56 -14.95 -5.11
N ASP A 70 -15.60 -15.76 -4.95
CA ASP A 70 -15.59 -17.19 -5.34
C ASP A 70 -15.29 -17.35 -6.84
N THR A 71 -15.83 -16.46 -7.67
CA THR A 71 -15.54 -16.43 -9.11
C THR A 71 -14.06 -16.13 -9.36
N LEU A 72 -13.50 -15.13 -8.67
CA LEU A 72 -12.08 -14.77 -8.79
C LEU A 72 -11.16 -15.90 -8.27
N TYR A 73 -11.54 -16.57 -7.19
CA TYR A 73 -10.81 -17.73 -6.66
C TYR A 73 -10.83 -18.90 -7.63
N ALA A 74 -12.01 -19.26 -8.16
CA ALA A 74 -12.15 -20.35 -9.11
C ALA A 74 -11.29 -20.11 -10.37
N LEU A 75 -11.34 -18.90 -10.93
CA LEU A 75 -10.55 -18.56 -12.12
C LEU A 75 -9.05 -18.49 -11.84
N SER A 76 -8.64 -17.99 -10.67
CA SER A 76 -7.21 -17.94 -10.30
C SER A 76 -6.62 -19.31 -9.94
N CYS A 77 -7.44 -20.36 -9.78
CA CYS A 77 -6.93 -21.72 -9.58
C CYS A 77 -6.41 -22.38 -10.87
N GLU A 78 -6.92 -21.95 -12.04
CA GLU A 78 -6.48 -22.48 -13.33
C GLU A 78 -5.29 -21.69 -13.90
N PRO A 79 -4.30 -22.33 -14.55
CA PRO A 79 -3.14 -21.65 -15.12
C PRO A 79 -3.48 -20.47 -16.05
N SER A 80 -4.44 -20.65 -16.96
CA SER A 80 -4.87 -19.60 -17.89
C SER A 80 -5.65 -18.49 -17.20
N GLY A 81 -6.49 -18.84 -16.22
CA GLY A 81 -7.26 -17.87 -15.45
C GLY A 81 -6.40 -17.06 -14.50
N TYR A 82 -5.36 -17.64 -13.91
CA TYR A 82 -4.36 -16.92 -13.11
C TYR A 82 -3.60 -15.88 -13.94
N LEU A 83 -3.14 -16.25 -15.14
CA LEU A 83 -2.46 -15.31 -16.04
C LEU A 83 -3.41 -14.20 -16.54
N ALA A 84 -4.67 -14.54 -16.82
CA ALA A 84 -5.70 -13.55 -17.14
C ALA A 84 -5.95 -12.61 -15.96
N PHE A 85 -5.97 -13.14 -14.73
CA PHE A 85 -6.11 -12.34 -13.52
C PHE A 85 -4.97 -11.32 -13.36
N ILE A 86 -3.72 -11.78 -13.41
CA ILE A 86 -2.56 -10.88 -13.34
C ILE A 86 -2.60 -9.82 -14.45
N SER A 87 -2.93 -10.24 -15.66
CA SER A 87 -3.07 -9.34 -16.82
C SER A 87 -4.13 -8.26 -16.57
N THR A 88 -5.33 -8.64 -16.13
CA THR A 88 -6.43 -7.71 -15.88
C THR A 88 -6.07 -6.75 -14.75
N ILE A 89 -5.56 -7.26 -13.61
CA ILE A 89 -5.18 -6.42 -12.47
C ILE A 89 -4.07 -5.43 -12.85
N THR A 90 -3.11 -5.82 -13.70
CA THR A 90 -2.08 -4.89 -14.20
C THR A 90 -2.72 -3.66 -14.88
N GLN A 91 -3.88 -3.82 -15.51
CA GLN A 91 -4.56 -2.76 -16.23
C GLN A 91 -5.58 -1.99 -15.39
N THR A 92 -6.26 -2.66 -14.45
CA THR A 92 -7.44 -2.11 -13.76
C THR A 92 -7.21 -1.77 -12.29
N LEU A 93 -6.08 -2.17 -11.70
CA LEU A 93 -5.79 -1.86 -10.30
C LEU A 93 -5.74 -0.34 -10.10
N ASN A 94 -6.47 0.12 -9.09
CA ASN A 94 -6.34 1.47 -8.57
C ASN A 94 -5.38 1.44 -7.37
N HIS A 95 -4.10 1.79 -7.61
CA HIS A 95 -3.05 1.81 -6.58
C HIS A 95 -3.33 2.82 -5.44
N GLU A 96 -4.17 3.83 -5.68
CA GLU A 96 -4.53 4.82 -4.65
C GLU A 96 -5.60 4.29 -3.68
N SER A 97 -6.32 3.21 -4.01
CA SER A 97 -7.35 2.63 -3.17
C SER A 97 -6.75 1.62 -2.19
N PRO A 98 -6.71 1.90 -0.87
CA PRO A 98 -6.23 0.94 0.13
C PRO A 98 -7.11 -0.31 0.17
N VAL A 99 -8.40 -0.15 -0.15
CA VAL A 99 -9.37 -1.24 -0.23
C VAL A 99 -9.00 -2.18 -1.37
N ALA A 100 -8.71 -1.65 -2.57
CA ALA A 100 -8.26 -2.45 -3.69
C ALA A 100 -6.99 -3.24 -3.38
N MET A 101 -6.02 -2.60 -2.71
CA MET A 101 -4.79 -3.24 -2.27
C MET A 101 -5.02 -4.39 -1.28
N ALA A 102 -5.91 -4.20 -0.30
CA ALA A 102 -6.26 -5.24 0.67
C ALA A 102 -6.93 -6.46 -0.01
N PHE A 103 -7.87 -6.23 -0.93
CA PHE A 103 -8.52 -7.32 -1.67
C PHE A 103 -7.56 -8.03 -2.62
N LEU A 104 -6.67 -7.30 -3.29
CA LEU A 104 -5.66 -7.91 -4.15
C LEU A 104 -4.74 -8.84 -3.34
N SER A 105 -4.23 -8.36 -2.19
CA SER A 105 -3.42 -9.20 -1.30
C SER A 105 -4.20 -10.43 -0.86
N HIS A 106 -5.44 -10.24 -0.41
CA HIS A 106 -6.28 -11.35 0.07
C HIS A 106 -6.53 -12.39 -1.02
N ILE A 107 -6.83 -11.97 -2.25
CA ILE A 107 -7.07 -12.88 -3.36
C ILE A 107 -5.81 -13.62 -3.73
N ILE A 108 -4.69 -12.91 -3.82
CA ILE A 108 -3.40 -13.54 -4.05
C ILE A 108 -3.16 -14.57 -2.95
N ASP A 109 -3.30 -14.25 -1.66
CA ASP A 109 -3.07 -15.16 -0.53
C ASP A 109 -3.95 -16.41 -0.54
N LYS A 110 -5.24 -16.27 -0.84
CA LYS A 110 -6.21 -17.38 -0.88
C LYS A 110 -6.15 -18.21 -2.15
N SER A 111 -5.60 -17.68 -3.25
CA SER A 111 -5.44 -18.45 -4.49
C SER A 111 -4.52 -19.67 -4.29
N ALA A 112 -4.83 -20.75 -5.02
CA ALA A 112 -4.01 -21.95 -5.03
C ALA A 112 -2.57 -21.63 -5.48
N LEU A 113 -1.60 -22.40 -4.96
CA LEU A 113 -0.20 -22.23 -5.34
C LEU A 113 -0.04 -22.46 -6.85
N PRO A 114 0.41 -21.47 -7.64
CA PRO A 114 0.53 -21.64 -9.09
C PRO A 114 1.66 -22.63 -9.45
N SER A 115 1.54 -23.29 -10.60
CA SER A 115 2.61 -24.18 -11.08
C SER A 115 3.87 -23.40 -11.44
N ARG A 116 5.02 -24.09 -11.54
CA ARG A 116 6.28 -23.46 -11.96
C ARG A 116 6.15 -22.83 -13.34
N GLU A 117 5.45 -23.49 -14.26
CA GLU A 117 5.21 -23.01 -15.62
C GLU A 117 4.35 -21.75 -15.62
N THR A 118 3.28 -21.71 -14.81
CA THR A 118 2.45 -20.53 -14.64
C THR A 118 3.27 -19.37 -14.09
N MET A 119 4.03 -19.59 -13.01
CA MET A 119 4.87 -18.56 -12.39
C MET A 119 5.92 -17.99 -13.34
N ALA A 120 6.55 -18.83 -14.16
CA ALA A 120 7.52 -18.38 -15.17
C ALA A 120 6.89 -17.49 -16.26
N ALA A 121 5.58 -17.57 -16.48
CA ALA A 121 4.87 -16.75 -17.46
C ALA A 121 4.37 -15.42 -16.89
N VAL A 122 4.23 -15.28 -15.56
CA VAL A 122 3.63 -14.11 -14.90
C VAL A 122 4.32 -12.81 -15.27
N SER A 123 5.64 -12.71 -15.09
CA SER A 123 6.37 -11.47 -15.36
C SER A 123 6.38 -11.10 -16.84
N ARG A 124 6.32 -12.09 -17.74
CA ARG A 124 6.15 -11.83 -19.17
C ARG A 124 4.79 -11.19 -19.45
N VAL A 125 3.71 -11.72 -18.87
CA VAL A 125 2.37 -11.13 -19.00
C VAL A 125 2.32 -9.69 -18.50
N ILE A 126 2.98 -9.39 -17.38
CA ILE A 126 3.07 -8.01 -16.85
C ILE A 126 3.85 -7.11 -17.82
N LEU A 127 5.03 -7.56 -18.29
CA LEU A 127 5.86 -6.80 -19.23
C LEU A 127 5.16 -6.56 -20.57
N ASP A 128 4.41 -7.53 -21.08
CA ASP A 128 3.65 -7.42 -22.33
C ASP A 128 2.58 -6.31 -22.24
N ARG A 129 2.04 -6.04 -21.04
CA ARG A 129 1.10 -4.93 -20.78
C ARG A 129 1.78 -3.57 -20.64
N LEU A 130 3.07 -3.54 -20.32
CA LEU A 130 3.88 -2.32 -20.26
C LEU A 130 4.44 -1.92 -21.63
N ALA A 131 4.55 -2.87 -22.57
CA ALA A 131 5.06 -2.61 -23.90
C ALA A 131 4.15 -1.64 -24.66
N PRO A 132 4.71 -0.66 -25.40
CA PRO A 132 3.91 0.19 -26.27
C PRO A 132 3.21 -0.68 -27.34
N PRO A 133 1.99 -0.31 -27.76
CA PRO A 133 1.29 -1.05 -28.80
C PRO A 133 2.16 -1.09 -30.07
N PRO A 134 2.20 -2.23 -30.79
CA PRO A 134 3.03 -2.35 -31.98
C PRO A 134 2.66 -1.27 -33.00
N PRO A 135 3.64 -0.69 -33.72
CA PRO A 135 3.36 0.30 -34.75
C PRO A 135 2.41 -0.30 -35.79
N SER A 136 1.30 0.40 -36.03
CA SER A 136 0.21 -0.06 -36.86
C SER A 136 0.66 -0.26 -38.32
N SER A 137 0.95 -1.50 -38.70
CA SER A 137 1.05 -1.90 -40.10
C SER A 137 0.00 -2.98 -40.39
N GLY A 138 -1.23 -2.57 -40.66
CA GLY A 138 -2.25 -3.43 -41.29
C GLY A 138 -3.67 -3.33 -40.74
N TRP A 139 -4.63 -3.61 -41.63
CA TRP A 139 -6.08 -3.59 -41.43
C TRP A 139 -6.62 -4.48 -40.28
N ASN A 140 -5.80 -5.34 -39.68
CA ASN A 140 -6.14 -6.13 -38.49
C ASN A 140 -6.32 -5.29 -37.22
N SER A 141 -5.91 -4.01 -37.25
CA SER A 141 -6.10 -3.05 -36.14
C SER A 141 -7.56 -2.72 -35.83
N LEU A 142 -8.53 -3.07 -36.69
CA LEU A 142 -9.96 -2.84 -36.42
C LEU A 142 -10.62 -3.97 -35.61
N LEU A 143 -10.02 -5.16 -35.56
CA LEU A 143 -10.56 -6.29 -34.78
C LEU A 143 -10.01 -6.34 -33.35
N PHE A 144 -8.79 -5.85 -33.13
CA PHE A 144 -8.22 -5.64 -31.78
C PHE A 144 -8.62 -4.30 -31.16
N ARG A 145 -9.37 -3.48 -31.90
CA ARG A 145 -9.99 -2.25 -31.42
C ARG A 145 -11.46 -2.53 -31.15
N GLN A 146 -11.74 -3.44 -30.21
CA GLN A 146 -12.99 -3.34 -29.49
C GLN A 146 -12.81 -2.25 -28.45
N GLU A 147 -13.57 -1.17 -28.62
CA GLU A 147 -13.75 -0.06 -27.69
C GLU A 147 -14.35 -0.56 -26.37
N GLY A 148 -13.58 -1.34 -25.61
CA GLY A 148 -13.68 -1.41 -24.17
C GLY A 148 -12.83 -0.28 -23.59
N SER A 149 -13.35 0.43 -22.61
CA SER A 149 -12.74 1.57 -21.94
C SER A 149 -11.41 1.21 -21.24
N TYR A 150 -10.32 1.04 -21.98
CA TYR A 150 -8.98 0.88 -21.42
C TYR A 150 -8.40 2.27 -21.13
N SER A 151 -8.58 2.74 -19.88
CA SER A 151 -8.40 4.14 -19.46
C SER A 151 -7.16 4.42 -18.61
N GLY A 152 -6.23 3.46 -18.45
CA GLY A 152 -5.03 3.64 -17.61
C GLY A 152 -3.95 4.49 -18.27
N THR A 153 -3.39 5.47 -17.56
CA THR A 153 -2.19 6.21 -18.01
C THR A 153 -0.96 5.30 -18.02
N PRO A 154 0.09 5.59 -18.82
CA PRO A 154 1.34 4.82 -18.78
C PRO A 154 1.94 4.73 -17.36
N THR A 155 1.80 5.77 -16.54
CA THR A 155 2.23 5.78 -15.14
C THR A 155 1.44 4.79 -14.29
N ALA A 156 0.11 4.76 -14.42
CA ALA A 156 -0.74 3.82 -13.69
C ALA A 156 -0.38 2.36 -13.97
N LEU A 157 -0.09 2.01 -15.24
CA LEU A 157 0.35 0.66 -15.60
C LEU A 157 1.68 0.28 -14.93
N LYS A 158 2.66 1.21 -14.88
CA LYS A 158 3.93 0.98 -14.18
C LYS A 158 3.72 0.77 -12.66
N LEU A 159 2.84 1.57 -12.05
CA LEU A 159 2.49 1.43 -10.62
C LEU A 159 1.83 0.09 -10.34
N ASN A 160 0.90 -0.32 -11.18
CA ASN A 160 0.22 -1.61 -11.03
C ASN A 160 1.19 -2.78 -11.20
N ALA A 161 2.09 -2.72 -12.18
CA ALA A 161 3.11 -3.73 -12.42
C ALA A 161 4.10 -3.86 -11.25
N THR A 162 4.65 -2.74 -10.76
CA THR A 162 5.57 -2.71 -9.61
C THR A 162 4.91 -3.21 -8.34
N THR A 163 3.65 -2.85 -8.12
CA THR A 163 2.83 -3.33 -7.00
C THR A 163 2.60 -4.85 -7.07
N LEU A 164 2.23 -5.38 -8.23
CA LEU A 164 2.04 -6.83 -8.42
C LEU A 164 3.35 -7.58 -8.20
N TRP A 165 4.45 -7.12 -8.75
CA TRP A 165 5.76 -7.73 -8.51
C TRP A 165 6.14 -7.72 -7.04
N SER A 166 5.91 -6.61 -6.33
CA SER A 166 6.15 -6.52 -4.89
C SER A 166 5.37 -7.58 -4.11
N LEU A 167 4.05 -7.66 -4.30
CA LEU A 167 3.17 -8.62 -3.62
C LEU A 167 3.55 -10.07 -3.93
N LEU A 168 3.78 -10.38 -5.20
CA LEU A 168 4.10 -11.75 -5.64
C LEU A 168 5.49 -12.17 -5.18
N ALA A 169 6.49 -11.29 -5.23
CA ALA A 169 7.85 -11.57 -4.76
C ALA A 169 7.89 -11.83 -3.26
N GLU A 170 7.09 -11.10 -2.47
CA GLU A 170 6.95 -11.33 -1.04
C GLU A 170 6.24 -12.65 -0.73
N LYS A 171 5.07 -12.88 -1.33
CA LYS A 171 4.29 -14.10 -1.10
C LYS A 171 5.07 -15.36 -1.47
N PHE A 172 5.77 -15.31 -2.61
CA PHE A 172 6.42 -16.48 -3.20
C PHE A 172 7.94 -16.48 -3.05
N ALA A 173 8.46 -15.79 -2.02
CA ALA A 173 9.88 -15.73 -1.71
C ALA A 173 10.50 -17.16 -1.66
N GLY A 174 11.66 -17.32 -2.31
CA GLY A 174 12.29 -18.62 -2.53
C GLY A 174 12.23 -19.07 -3.99
N GLU A 175 12.00 -20.36 -4.23
CA GLU A 175 12.07 -21.00 -5.56
C GLU A 175 11.13 -20.36 -6.60
N LEU A 176 9.91 -19.99 -6.21
CA LEU A 176 8.92 -19.43 -7.14
C LEU A 176 9.23 -17.97 -7.51
N ALA A 177 9.77 -17.17 -6.58
CA ALA A 177 10.23 -15.82 -6.87
C ALA A 177 11.39 -15.80 -7.89
N ILE A 178 12.22 -16.85 -7.96
CA ILE A 178 13.25 -16.99 -9.01
C ILE A 178 12.59 -17.05 -10.39
N LEU A 179 11.43 -17.70 -10.52
CA LEU A 179 10.70 -17.81 -11.78
C LEU A 179 10.03 -16.50 -12.19
N LEU A 180 9.67 -15.65 -11.22
CA LEU A 180 9.19 -14.30 -11.48
C LEU A 180 10.31 -13.37 -11.95
N TRP A 181 11.55 -13.62 -11.55
CA TRP A 181 12.67 -12.77 -11.92
C TRP A 181 13.17 -13.05 -13.33
N SER A 182 13.42 -11.98 -14.09
CA SER A 182 14.14 -12.01 -15.36
C SER A 182 14.99 -10.75 -15.48
N ASP A 183 16.00 -10.77 -16.35
CA ASP A 183 16.85 -9.60 -16.58
C ASP A 183 16.00 -8.38 -17.02
N ASN A 184 14.94 -8.59 -17.81
CA ASN A 184 14.01 -7.53 -18.21
C ASN A 184 13.26 -6.90 -17.01
N VAL A 185 12.90 -7.71 -16.00
CA VAL A 185 12.28 -7.20 -14.77
C VAL A 185 13.30 -6.39 -13.97
N GLY A 186 14.54 -6.88 -13.87
CA GLY A 186 15.63 -6.17 -13.20
C GLY A 186 15.93 -4.82 -13.86
N GLU A 187 16.15 -4.81 -15.17
CA GLU A 187 16.39 -3.58 -15.95
C GLU A 187 15.22 -2.60 -15.86
N PHE A 188 13.98 -3.10 -15.85
CA PHE A 188 12.81 -2.25 -15.65
C PHE A 188 12.83 -1.59 -14.26
N LEU A 189 12.87 -2.38 -13.19
CA LEU A 189 12.76 -1.89 -11.81
C LEU A 189 13.93 -0.98 -11.41
N VAL A 190 15.16 -1.42 -11.69
CA VAL A 190 16.38 -0.64 -11.40
C VAL A 190 16.42 0.60 -12.28
N GLY A 191 16.09 0.46 -13.56
CA GLY A 191 16.03 1.58 -14.50
C GLY A 191 15.04 2.65 -14.05
N ARG A 192 13.82 2.26 -13.64
CA ARG A 192 12.81 3.19 -13.10
C ARG A 192 13.31 3.89 -11.85
N LEU A 193 13.84 3.15 -10.87
CA LEU A 193 14.38 3.73 -9.63
C LEU A 193 15.49 4.78 -9.89
N SER A 194 16.39 4.48 -10.83
CA SER A 194 17.54 5.33 -11.17
C SER A 194 17.20 6.57 -11.99
N ASP A 195 16.03 6.61 -12.65
CA ASP A 195 15.61 7.70 -13.52
C ASP A 195 15.03 8.87 -12.70
N ALA A 196 15.75 9.98 -12.63
CA ALA A 196 15.34 11.18 -11.90
C ALA A 196 14.10 11.89 -12.52
N HIS A 197 13.73 11.56 -13.76
CA HIS A 197 12.56 12.11 -14.44
C HIS A 197 11.34 11.19 -14.39
N GLU A 198 11.48 9.99 -13.82
CA GLU A 198 10.35 9.09 -13.61
C GLU A 198 9.46 9.59 -12.47
N ASP A 199 8.18 9.23 -12.55
CA ASP A 199 7.22 9.47 -11.46
C ASP A 199 7.74 8.93 -10.11
N MET A 200 7.61 9.74 -9.07
CA MET A 200 8.17 9.45 -7.75
C MET A 200 7.56 8.19 -7.12
N GLN A 201 6.26 7.97 -7.31
CA GLN A 201 5.61 6.77 -6.82
C GLN A 201 6.11 5.55 -7.60
N VAL A 202 6.29 5.64 -8.93
CA VAL A 202 6.86 4.54 -9.71
C VAL A 202 8.26 4.17 -9.22
N ARG A 203 9.10 5.16 -8.90
CA ARG A 203 10.43 4.94 -8.31
C ARG A 203 10.34 4.25 -6.95
N LEU A 204 9.45 4.74 -6.09
CA LEU A 204 9.19 4.15 -4.77
C LEU A 204 8.73 2.69 -4.88
N PHE A 205 7.66 2.40 -5.62
CA PHE A 205 7.15 1.03 -5.76
C PHE A 205 8.14 0.11 -6.47
N SER A 206 8.98 0.64 -7.37
CA SER A 206 10.10 -0.13 -7.94
C SER A 206 11.12 -0.53 -6.87
N LEU A 207 11.48 0.39 -5.97
CA LEU A 207 12.35 0.10 -4.83
C LEU A 207 11.72 -0.96 -3.91
N ILE A 208 10.44 -0.81 -3.55
CA ILE A 208 9.74 -1.78 -2.70
C ILE A 208 9.74 -3.16 -3.37
N ALA A 209 9.43 -3.25 -4.66
CA ALA A 209 9.48 -4.50 -5.40
C ALA A 209 10.87 -5.14 -5.38
N LEU A 210 11.94 -4.34 -5.56
CA LEU A 210 13.32 -4.82 -5.45
C LEU A 210 13.62 -5.35 -4.04
N GLU A 211 13.17 -4.67 -2.98
CA GLU A 211 13.31 -5.16 -1.60
C GLU A 211 12.62 -6.52 -1.41
N LYS A 212 11.40 -6.69 -1.94
CA LYS A 212 10.67 -7.96 -1.84
C LYS A 212 11.32 -9.08 -2.64
N PHE A 213 11.80 -8.80 -3.85
CA PHE A 213 12.60 -9.76 -4.62
C PHE A 213 13.90 -10.15 -3.90
N ALA A 214 14.53 -9.21 -3.19
CA ALA A 214 15.76 -9.45 -2.45
C ALA A 214 15.59 -10.37 -1.23
N LEU A 215 14.36 -10.69 -0.80
CA LEU A 215 14.09 -11.78 0.15
C LEU A 215 14.59 -13.14 -0.40
N THR A 216 14.68 -13.28 -1.72
CA THR A 216 15.22 -14.47 -2.38
C THR A 216 16.69 -14.28 -2.72
N GLY A 217 17.58 -15.03 -2.05
CA GLY A 217 19.03 -14.81 -2.15
C GLY A 217 19.63 -14.87 -3.56
N ALA A 218 19.11 -15.74 -4.45
CA ALA A 218 19.56 -15.81 -5.84
C ALA A 218 19.18 -14.54 -6.63
N VAL A 219 17.98 -14.02 -6.40
CA VAL A 219 17.48 -12.79 -7.02
C VAL A 219 18.20 -11.57 -6.46
N LYS A 220 18.44 -11.51 -5.14
CA LYS A 220 19.27 -10.48 -4.52
C LYS A 220 20.65 -10.38 -5.16
N LYS A 221 21.30 -11.51 -5.44
CA LYS A 221 22.59 -11.53 -6.15
C LYS A 221 22.49 -10.98 -7.57
N ALA A 222 21.38 -11.20 -8.27
CA ALA A 222 21.14 -10.63 -9.58
C ALA A 222 20.93 -9.11 -9.50
N ILE A 223 20.14 -8.63 -8.54
CA ILE A 223 19.92 -7.20 -8.28
C ILE A 223 21.25 -6.50 -7.95
N LEU A 224 22.11 -7.11 -7.13
CA LEU A 224 23.42 -6.56 -6.76
C LEU A 224 24.46 -6.58 -7.89
N ARG A 225 24.13 -7.08 -9.09
CA ARG A 225 24.96 -6.84 -10.29
C ARG A 225 24.85 -5.39 -10.74
N HIS A 226 23.75 -4.72 -10.40
CA HIS A 226 23.62 -3.27 -10.51
C HIS A 226 24.29 -2.62 -9.29
N ASP A 227 24.83 -1.41 -9.47
CA ASP A 227 25.42 -0.64 -8.37
C ASP A 227 24.33 -0.01 -7.49
N MET A 228 23.58 -0.85 -6.79
CA MET A 228 22.47 -0.44 -5.94
C MET A 228 22.90 0.51 -4.83
N SER A 229 24.11 0.35 -4.31
CA SER A 229 24.66 1.26 -3.30
C SER A 229 24.78 2.68 -3.84
N HIS A 230 25.36 2.85 -5.03
CA HIS A 230 25.45 4.14 -5.69
C HIS A 230 24.07 4.70 -6.06
N ILE A 231 23.19 3.86 -6.62
CA ILE A 231 21.82 4.28 -7.02
C ILE A 231 21.04 4.81 -5.82
N LEU A 232 20.99 4.06 -4.71
CA LEU A 232 20.24 4.47 -3.51
C LEU A 232 20.82 5.72 -2.86
N MET A 233 22.16 5.85 -2.84
CA MET A 233 22.82 7.06 -2.35
C MET A 233 22.52 8.28 -3.25
N SER A 234 22.45 8.08 -4.57
CA SER A 234 22.05 9.11 -5.52
C SER A 234 20.59 9.55 -5.30
N VAL A 235 19.67 8.59 -5.14
CA VAL A 235 18.25 8.87 -4.84
C VAL A 235 18.10 9.63 -3.53
N ALA A 236 18.78 9.19 -2.47
CA ALA A 236 18.75 9.86 -1.17
C ALA A 236 19.26 11.31 -1.25
N LYS A 237 20.37 11.53 -1.98
CA LYS A 237 20.93 12.86 -2.20
C LYS A 237 20.00 13.77 -3.01
N GLU A 238 19.36 13.23 -4.04
CA GLU A 238 18.36 13.95 -4.84
C GLU A 238 17.19 14.41 -3.97
N CYS A 239 16.68 13.53 -3.12
CA CYS A 239 15.59 13.84 -2.19
C CYS A 239 16.01 14.91 -1.17
N ASP A 240 17.25 14.87 -0.67
CA ASP A 240 17.77 15.90 0.26
C ASP A 240 17.82 17.29 -0.41
N LEU A 241 18.28 17.34 -1.66
CA LEU A 241 18.34 18.59 -2.44
C LEU A 241 16.93 19.12 -2.72
N ALA A 242 15.98 18.25 -3.06
CA ALA A 242 14.58 18.62 -3.24
C ALA A 242 13.97 19.16 -1.94
N ASN A 243 14.25 18.52 -0.81
CA ASN A 243 13.79 18.94 0.52
C ASN A 243 14.33 20.33 0.88
N GLN A 244 15.62 20.58 0.67
CA GLN A 244 16.23 21.91 0.87
C GLN A 244 15.62 22.98 -0.06
N ARG A 245 15.37 22.65 -1.32
CA ARG A 245 14.72 23.56 -2.27
C ARG A 245 13.31 23.94 -1.80
N ILE A 246 12.51 22.98 -1.36
CA ILE A 246 11.13 23.21 -0.89
C ILE A 246 11.15 24.03 0.41
N PHE A 247 12.09 23.76 1.32
CA PHE A 247 12.29 24.57 2.51
C PHE A 247 12.53 26.05 2.17
N LEU A 248 13.48 26.33 1.26
CA LEU A 248 13.83 27.70 0.85
C LEU A 248 12.69 28.42 0.09
N ALA A 249 11.80 27.66 -0.55
CA ALA A 249 10.61 28.19 -1.21
C ALA A 249 9.45 28.47 -0.22
N SER A 250 9.52 27.89 0.98
CA SER A 250 8.48 28.00 1.99
C SER A 250 8.70 29.22 2.90
N PRO A 251 7.65 29.79 3.51
CA PRO A 251 7.73 31.05 4.27
C PRO A 251 8.42 30.95 5.65
N TYR A 252 9.36 30.02 5.84
CA TYR A 252 10.02 29.73 7.13
C TYR A 252 11.27 30.59 7.40
N SER A 253 11.81 30.44 8.61
CA SER A 253 13.13 30.94 9.04
C SER A 253 14.25 30.58 8.04
N PRO A 254 15.32 31.38 7.89
CA PRO A 254 16.42 31.06 6.97
C PRO A 254 17.30 29.87 7.40
N VAL A 255 17.05 29.27 8.57
CA VAL A 255 17.81 28.12 9.10
C VAL A 255 17.03 26.84 8.83
N PHE A 256 17.61 25.94 8.03
CA PHE A 256 17.01 24.64 7.71
C PHE A 256 16.69 23.84 8.98
N ASP A 257 15.42 23.49 9.14
CA ASP A 257 14.92 22.62 10.19
C ASP A 257 14.58 21.26 9.59
N THR A 258 15.19 20.19 10.09
CA THR A 258 14.93 18.82 9.62
C THR A 258 13.51 18.36 9.93
N GLY A 259 12.86 18.99 10.92
CA GLY A 259 11.46 18.75 11.29
C GLY A 259 10.46 19.70 10.62
N PHE A 260 10.88 20.54 9.66
CA PHE A 260 9.93 21.43 8.99
C PHE A 260 8.92 20.63 8.18
N ILE A 261 7.68 21.13 8.15
CA ILE A 261 6.60 20.61 7.32
C ILE A 261 6.07 21.80 6.52
N PRO A 262 6.11 21.80 5.16
CA PRO A 262 5.59 22.90 4.35
C PRO A 262 4.15 23.28 4.70
N PRO A 263 3.66 24.50 4.40
CA PRO A 263 2.24 24.84 4.53
C PRO A 263 1.37 23.94 3.65
N GLU A 264 0.09 23.79 3.97
CA GLU A 264 -0.82 22.94 3.20
C GLU A 264 -0.92 23.42 1.74
N GLY A 265 -0.90 22.48 0.80
CA GLY A 265 -0.94 22.73 -0.64
C GLY A 265 -0.02 21.79 -1.42
N ASP A 266 0.10 22.03 -2.72
CA ASP A 266 0.80 21.15 -3.66
C ASP A 266 2.28 20.90 -3.27
N LEU A 267 2.95 21.93 -2.73
CA LEU A 267 4.33 21.81 -2.25
C LEU A 267 4.46 20.81 -1.09
N ARG A 268 3.47 20.71 -0.20
CA ARG A 268 3.47 19.72 0.89
C ARG A 268 3.29 18.31 0.35
N THR A 269 2.41 18.14 -0.63
CA THR A 269 2.20 16.84 -1.29
C THR A 269 3.46 16.38 -2.02
N GLU A 270 4.08 17.26 -2.81
CA GLU A 270 5.36 16.98 -3.48
C GLU A 270 6.44 16.61 -2.45
N TRP A 271 6.56 17.41 -1.39
CA TRP A 271 7.51 17.18 -0.31
C TRP A 271 7.31 15.82 0.37
N ALA A 272 6.07 15.45 0.71
CA ALA A 272 5.77 14.19 1.36
C ALA A 272 6.26 12.99 0.54
N HIS A 273 6.11 13.03 -0.79
CA HIS A 273 6.64 12.00 -1.68
C HIS A 273 8.19 11.91 -1.62
N TYR A 274 8.89 13.05 -1.52
CA TYR A 274 10.36 13.06 -1.40
C TYR A 274 10.81 12.49 -0.07
N ILE A 275 10.13 12.84 1.03
CA ILE A 275 10.41 12.28 2.36
C ILE A 275 10.18 10.78 2.37
N GLN A 276 9.08 10.31 1.77
CA GLN A 276 8.77 8.88 1.66
C GLN A 276 9.83 8.12 0.87
N LEU A 277 10.19 8.59 -0.33
CA LEU A 277 11.21 7.95 -1.18
C LEU A 277 12.59 7.96 -0.50
N SER A 278 12.96 9.09 0.11
CA SER A 278 14.19 9.26 0.90
C SER A 278 14.29 8.22 2.02
N HIS A 279 13.26 8.11 2.84
CA HIS A 279 13.20 7.16 3.95
C HIS A 279 13.36 5.72 3.44
N CYS A 280 12.62 5.36 2.38
CA CYS A 280 12.69 4.02 1.80
C CYS A 280 14.07 3.72 1.20
N ALA A 281 14.67 4.66 0.47
CA ALA A 281 15.98 4.49 -0.15
C ALA A 281 17.09 4.30 0.90
N ARG A 282 17.06 5.12 1.96
CA ARG A 282 17.99 5.02 3.09
C ARG A 282 17.84 3.70 3.84
N TRP A 283 16.60 3.31 4.14
CA TRP A 283 16.34 2.04 4.81
C TRP A 283 16.80 0.85 3.97
N ALA A 284 16.51 0.84 2.66
CA ALA A 284 16.92 -0.22 1.76
C ALA A 284 18.44 -0.30 1.60
N PHE A 285 19.14 0.84 1.62
CA PHE A 285 20.60 0.87 1.63
C PHE A 285 21.13 0.22 2.92
N ASP A 286 20.68 0.67 4.08
CA ASP A 286 21.23 0.18 5.36
C ASP A 286 20.92 -1.30 5.64
N ASN A 287 19.77 -1.80 5.18
CA ASN A 287 19.23 -3.10 5.60
C ASN A 287 19.19 -4.16 4.50
N VAL A 288 19.17 -3.77 3.22
CA VAL A 288 18.97 -4.71 2.11
C VAL A 288 20.16 -4.75 1.17
N PHE A 289 20.60 -3.61 0.62
CA PHE A 289 21.53 -3.56 -0.51
C PHE A 289 22.90 -2.96 -0.21
N GLY A 290 23.10 -2.42 1.00
CA GLY A 290 24.37 -1.84 1.41
C GLY A 290 25.44 -2.89 1.70
N ASN A 291 26.67 -2.41 1.84
CA ASN A 291 27.87 -3.20 2.11
C ASN A 291 28.21 -3.29 3.62
N GLY A 292 27.28 -2.92 4.49
CA GLY A 292 27.46 -2.87 5.94
C GLY A 292 27.83 -1.50 6.52
N THR A 293 28.16 -0.50 5.68
CA THR A 293 28.20 0.90 6.13
C THR A 293 26.79 1.46 6.19
N LYS A 294 26.44 2.14 7.28
CA LYS A 294 25.16 2.83 7.41
C LYS A 294 25.26 4.27 6.89
N LEU A 295 24.18 4.77 6.30
CA LEU A 295 24.06 6.19 5.98
C LEU A 295 23.96 7.02 7.25
N ALA A 296 24.49 8.24 7.20
CA ALA A 296 24.31 9.21 8.26
C ALA A 296 22.82 9.56 8.40
N CYS A 297 22.38 9.74 9.64
CA CYS A 297 21.05 10.27 9.90
C CYS A 297 20.93 11.69 9.33
N SER A 298 19.84 11.96 8.61
CA SER A 298 19.56 13.28 8.04
C SER A 298 18.94 14.24 9.05
N TRP A 299 18.53 13.75 10.22
CA TRP A 299 17.88 14.53 11.27
C TRP A 299 18.89 15.07 12.30
N ASP A 300 18.65 16.27 12.82
CA ASP A 300 19.36 16.74 14.02
C ASP A 300 18.73 16.13 15.28
N LEU A 301 19.43 15.16 15.86
CA LEU A 301 18.96 14.42 17.03
C LEU A 301 19.33 15.08 18.37
N SER A 302 20.03 16.22 18.38
CA SER A 302 20.60 16.84 19.59
C SER A 302 19.59 17.16 20.69
N HIS A 303 18.33 17.42 20.30
CA HIS A 303 17.25 17.78 21.22
C HIS A 303 16.16 16.70 21.36
N HIS A 304 16.35 15.52 20.76
CA HIS A 304 15.36 14.44 20.80
C HIS A 304 15.27 13.82 22.19
N LYS A 305 14.07 13.82 22.78
CA LYS A 305 13.79 13.27 24.13
C LYS A 305 12.89 12.04 24.12
N ALA A 306 12.23 11.79 22.99
CA ALA A 306 11.35 10.64 22.79
C ALA A 306 11.58 10.11 21.37
N MET A 307 11.49 8.80 21.23
CA MET A 307 11.51 8.09 19.96
C MET A 307 10.57 6.90 20.03
N MET A 308 10.43 6.14 18.95
CA MET A 308 9.62 4.93 18.96
C MET A 308 10.40 3.78 19.62
N ASN A 309 9.72 3.03 20.51
CA ASN A 309 10.35 2.00 21.32
C ASN A 309 10.31 0.64 20.60
N ILE A 310 11.45 0.24 20.05
CA ILE A 310 11.59 -1.02 19.32
C ILE A 310 11.37 -2.27 20.17
N PHE A 311 11.51 -2.16 21.50
CA PHE A 311 11.25 -3.26 22.43
C PHE A 311 9.79 -3.34 22.85
N ASP A 312 9.00 -2.33 22.50
CA ASP A 312 7.57 -2.24 22.76
C ASP A 312 6.80 -2.01 21.45
N ALA A 313 7.13 -2.89 20.49
CA ALA A 313 6.68 -2.88 19.12
C ALA A 313 6.38 -4.29 18.62
N THR A 314 5.53 -4.38 17.62
CA THR A 314 5.38 -5.59 16.80
C THR A 314 6.57 -5.76 15.85
N GLN A 315 6.73 -6.94 15.24
CA GLN A 315 8.02 -7.37 14.71
C GLN A 315 8.41 -6.74 13.36
N HIS A 316 7.46 -6.22 12.58
CA HIS A 316 7.69 -5.96 11.15
C HIS A 316 7.90 -4.48 10.80
N TRP A 317 8.08 -3.62 11.80
CA TRP A 317 8.40 -2.21 11.57
C TRP A 317 9.74 -1.99 10.88
N LYS A 318 9.72 -1.19 9.81
CA LYS A 318 10.90 -0.58 9.22
C LYS A 318 11.06 0.82 9.80
N ILE A 319 12.10 1.02 10.60
CA ILE A 319 12.30 2.25 11.37
C ILE A 319 13.50 3.01 10.81
N GLY A 320 13.32 4.32 10.63
CA GLY A 320 14.36 5.22 10.15
C GLY A 320 15.46 5.43 11.18
N SER A 321 16.61 5.96 10.76
CA SER A 321 17.75 6.19 11.67
C SER A 321 17.49 7.24 12.74
N SER A 322 16.47 8.09 12.57
CA SER A 322 15.99 9.03 13.61
C SER A 322 15.22 8.34 14.73
N GLY A 323 14.70 7.13 14.50
CA GLY A 323 13.77 6.46 15.43
C GLY A 323 12.35 7.05 15.45
N LEU A 324 12.03 7.99 14.55
CA LEU A 324 10.72 8.65 14.46
C LEU A 324 9.97 8.36 13.16
N GLU A 325 10.66 7.88 12.13
CA GLU A 325 10.06 7.52 10.86
C GLU A 325 9.71 6.02 10.87
N LEU A 326 8.46 5.70 10.57
CA LEU A 326 7.93 4.34 10.62
C LEU A 326 7.34 3.94 9.26
N ARG A 327 7.66 2.73 8.82
CA ARG A 327 7.09 2.10 7.63
C ARG A 327 6.63 0.68 7.93
N ASN A 328 5.41 0.36 7.51
CA ASN A 328 4.84 -0.97 7.53
C ASN A 328 4.53 -1.39 6.09
N ASP A 329 5.07 -2.52 5.65
CA ASP A 329 4.80 -3.09 4.32
C ASP A 329 3.79 -4.24 4.36
N ARG A 330 3.34 -4.65 5.55
CA ARG A 330 2.44 -5.78 5.74
C ARG A 330 0.99 -5.30 5.75
N PRO A 331 0.03 -6.17 5.36
CA PRO A 331 -1.40 -5.85 5.42
C PRO A 331 -1.96 -5.87 6.86
N HIS A 332 -1.14 -6.23 7.86
CA HIS A 332 -1.53 -6.32 9.26
C HIS A 332 -1.34 -5.00 10.01
N PHE A 333 -2.09 -4.81 11.10
CA PHE A 333 -1.97 -3.66 11.99
C PHE A 333 -0.76 -3.80 12.92
N GLU A 334 0.43 -3.59 12.38
CA GLU A 334 1.64 -3.41 13.19
C GLU A 334 1.43 -2.22 14.15
N SER A 335 1.91 -2.35 15.38
CA SER A 335 1.71 -1.37 16.46
C SER A 335 3.01 -1.14 17.22
N ILE A 336 3.24 0.09 17.67
CA ILE A 336 4.46 0.48 18.39
C ILE A 336 4.15 1.64 19.34
N ARG A 337 4.73 1.62 20.54
CA ARG A 337 4.65 2.72 21.52
C ARG A 337 5.92 3.56 21.52
N ALA A 338 5.82 4.82 21.94
CA ALA A 338 6.99 5.67 22.17
C ALA A 338 7.79 5.20 23.40
N THR A 339 9.04 5.66 23.53
CA THR A 339 9.90 5.42 24.69
C THR A 339 9.43 6.14 25.96
N THR A 340 8.45 7.02 25.82
CA THR A 340 7.99 7.92 26.88
C THR A 340 6.50 7.70 27.14
N GLY A 341 6.16 7.52 28.42
CA GLY A 341 4.78 7.46 28.89
C GLY A 341 4.49 8.63 29.84
N VAL A 342 3.23 9.06 29.86
CA VAL A 342 2.74 10.19 30.66
C VAL A 342 1.71 9.69 31.67
N LYS A 343 1.63 10.35 32.84
CA LYS A 343 0.74 9.94 33.94
C LYS A 343 -0.18 11.05 34.47
N THR A 344 0.17 12.31 34.27
CA THR A 344 -0.59 13.48 34.73
C THR A 344 -0.38 14.64 33.76
N GLY A 345 -1.25 15.65 33.82
CA GLY A 345 -1.12 16.88 33.04
C GLY A 345 -1.64 16.77 31.61
N LYS A 346 -1.24 17.75 30.80
CA LYS A 346 -1.71 17.93 29.42
C LYS A 346 -0.55 17.74 28.45
N TRP A 347 -0.76 16.91 27.45
CA TRP A 347 0.27 16.50 26.49
C TRP A 347 -0.27 16.59 25.07
N TYR A 348 0.64 16.83 24.13
CA TYR A 348 0.32 16.93 22.72
C TYR A 348 1.44 16.31 21.90
N TYR A 349 1.09 15.55 20.87
CA TYR A 349 2.03 15.11 19.85
C TYR A 349 1.41 15.25 18.46
N GLU A 350 2.27 15.30 17.46
CA GLU A 350 1.87 15.33 16.05
C GLU A 350 2.46 14.15 15.29
N THR A 351 1.77 13.73 14.24
CA THR A 351 2.23 12.69 13.31
C THR A 351 1.94 13.13 11.89
N LEU A 352 2.98 13.18 11.06
CA LEU A 352 2.85 13.40 9.63
C LEU A 352 2.51 12.08 8.92
N LEU A 353 1.47 12.10 8.09
CA LEU A 353 1.15 10.98 7.21
C LEU A 353 1.95 11.09 5.91
N LEU A 354 2.74 10.06 5.59
CA LEU A 354 3.46 9.97 4.29
C LEU A 354 2.72 9.13 3.25
N THR A 355 1.67 8.42 3.67
CA THR A 355 0.87 7.54 2.80
C THR A 355 -0.61 7.75 3.06
N ASN A 356 -1.43 7.51 2.04
CA ASN A 356 -2.84 7.25 2.24
C ASN A 356 -3.01 5.85 2.83
N GLY A 357 -4.10 5.62 3.58
CA GLY A 357 -4.39 4.30 4.11
C GLY A 357 -5.04 4.33 5.48
N ILE A 358 -5.34 3.13 5.97
CA ILE A 358 -5.89 2.91 7.30
C ILE A 358 -4.74 2.88 8.29
N MET A 359 -4.59 3.96 9.06
CA MET A 359 -3.66 4.05 10.18
C MET A 359 -4.46 4.43 11.43
N GLN A 360 -4.08 3.88 12.57
CA GLN A 360 -4.70 4.18 13.87
C GLN A 360 -3.66 4.85 14.77
N LEU A 361 -3.95 6.07 15.20
CA LEU A 361 -3.05 6.92 15.99
C LEU A 361 -3.75 7.35 17.27
N GLY A 362 -3.11 7.13 18.41
CA GLY A 362 -3.63 7.59 19.69
C GLY A 362 -2.79 7.14 20.86
N TRP A 363 -3.45 6.84 21.97
CA TRP A 363 -2.81 6.59 23.26
C TRP A 363 -3.11 5.18 23.75
N ALA A 364 -2.09 4.56 24.34
CA ALA A 364 -2.17 3.21 24.86
C ALA A 364 -1.39 3.10 26.17
N THR A 365 -1.94 2.36 27.13
CA THR A 365 -1.18 1.92 28.30
C THR A 365 -0.28 0.74 27.93
N HIS A 366 0.68 0.41 28.82
CA HIS A 366 1.54 -0.77 28.67
C HIS A 366 0.78 -2.12 28.62
N ARG A 367 -0.51 -2.13 28.99
CA ARG A 367 -1.36 -3.33 28.96
C ARG A 367 -2.06 -3.53 27.62
N CYS A 368 -2.02 -2.53 26.74
CA CYS A 368 -2.65 -2.62 25.42
C CYS A 368 -1.98 -3.72 24.60
N ARG A 369 -2.80 -4.68 24.16
CA ARG A 369 -2.36 -5.87 23.44
C ARG A 369 -2.17 -5.53 21.96
N PHE A 370 -0.99 -5.85 21.44
CA PHE A 370 -0.70 -5.79 20.00
C PHE A 370 -0.64 -7.20 19.44
N ALA A 371 -1.55 -7.54 18.54
CA ALA A 371 -1.58 -8.81 17.83
C ALA A 371 -1.98 -8.58 16.36
N PRO A 372 -1.01 -8.21 15.49
CA PRO A 372 -1.26 -7.84 14.10
C PRO A 372 -1.99 -8.92 13.29
N GLU A 373 -1.68 -10.20 13.51
CA GLU A 373 -2.32 -11.33 12.83
C GLU A 373 -3.81 -11.49 13.19
N GLU A 374 -4.18 -11.09 14.41
CA GLU A 374 -5.58 -11.04 14.87
C GLU A 374 -6.26 -9.71 14.51
N GLY A 375 -5.51 -8.76 13.94
CA GLY A 375 -5.97 -7.40 13.65
C GLY A 375 -6.12 -6.51 14.89
N TYR A 376 -5.50 -6.86 16.02
CA TYR A 376 -5.54 -6.07 17.25
C TYR A 376 -4.36 -5.09 17.32
N GLY A 377 -4.68 -3.80 17.39
CA GLY A 377 -3.76 -2.70 17.64
C GLY A 377 -4.29 -1.71 18.68
N VAL A 378 -3.90 -0.44 18.55
CA VAL A 378 -4.34 0.62 19.46
C VAL A 378 -5.82 0.93 19.22
N GLY A 379 -6.62 0.92 20.29
CA GLY A 379 -8.06 1.19 20.24
C GLY A 379 -8.94 -0.07 20.15
N ASP A 380 -8.34 -1.25 19.98
CA ASP A 380 -9.06 -2.52 19.88
C ASP A 380 -9.32 -3.20 21.23
N ASP A 381 -8.74 -2.69 22.31
CA ASP A 381 -8.97 -3.16 23.68
C ASP A 381 -9.29 -2.02 24.65
N THR A 382 -9.57 -2.35 25.92
CA THR A 382 -9.90 -1.37 26.96
C THR A 382 -8.71 -0.52 27.42
N ASN A 383 -7.51 -0.76 26.88
CA ASN A 383 -6.26 -0.17 27.38
C ASN A 383 -5.72 0.91 26.45
N GLY A 384 -6.47 1.32 25.43
CA GLY A 384 -6.10 2.40 24.53
C GLY A 384 -7.26 2.88 23.67
N PHE A 385 -7.02 3.98 22.98
CA PHE A 385 -7.93 4.57 22.00
C PHE A 385 -7.13 5.18 20.85
N ALA A 386 -7.69 5.17 19.65
CA ALA A 386 -7.02 5.68 18.46
C ALA A 386 -7.98 6.30 17.45
N PHE A 387 -7.54 7.38 16.80
CA PHE A 387 -8.17 7.91 15.61
C PHE A 387 -7.73 7.13 14.37
N ASP A 388 -8.70 6.68 13.58
CA ASP A 388 -8.55 6.02 12.30
C ASP A 388 -8.60 7.03 11.16
N THR A 389 -7.48 7.16 10.46
CA THR A 389 -7.24 8.18 9.44
C THR A 389 -8.07 8.02 8.18
N PHE A 390 -8.53 6.80 7.88
CA PHE A 390 -9.26 6.49 6.66
C PHE A 390 -10.76 6.43 6.87
N ARG A 391 -11.20 5.78 7.96
CA ARG A 391 -12.61 5.68 8.34
C ARG A 391 -13.10 6.95 9.04
N SER A 392 -12.19 7.89 9.32
CA SER A 392 -12.42 9.12 10.07
C SER A 392 -12.98 8.84 11.46
N ALA A 393 -12.69 7.68 12.06
CA ALA A 393 -13.37 7.20 13.25
C ALA A 393 -12.45 7.02 14.45
N VAL A 394 -12.91 7.33 15.65
CA VAL A 394 -12.16 7.02 16.87
C VAL A 394 -12.59 5.66 17.40
N TRP A 395 -11.61 4.80 17.66
CA TRP A 395 -11.75 3.43 18.17
C TRP A 395 -11.37 3.38 19.64
N ALA A 396 -12.21 2.75 20.45
CA ALA A 396 -11.93 2.41 21.84
C ALA A 396 -12.64 1.09 22.18
N ASN A 397 -11.95 0.18 22.89
CA ASN A 397 -12.49 -1.13 23.24
C ASN A 397 -13.09 -1.90 22.04
N GLY A 398 -12.43 -1.82 20.88
CA GLY A 398 -12.86 -2.50 19.66
C GLY A 398 -14.13 -1.93 19.02
N GLN A 399 -14.57 -0.74 19.45
CA GLN A 399 -15.77 -0.08 18.93
C GLN A 399 -15.46 1.32 18.42
N ALA A 400 -16.08 1.68 17.29
CA ALA A 400 -16.10 3.04 16.80
C ALA A 400 -17.00 3.91 17.71
N VAL A 401 -16.38 4.85 18.43
CA VAL A 401 -17.06 5.79 19.34
C VAL A 401 -17.42 7.10 18.65
N TYR A 402 -16.66 7.55 17.64
CA TYR A 402 -16.94 8.76 16.84
C TYR A 402 -16.42 8.63 15.40
N PRO A 403 -16.86 9.50 14.46
CA PRO A 403 -18.23 9.92 14.28
C PRO A 403 -19.02 8.76 13.67
N ARG A 404 -20.30 8.66 14.04
CA ARG A 404 -21.20 7.66 13.45
C ARG A 404 -21.93 8.17 12.20
N THR A 405 -21.94 9.48 11.89
CA THR A 405 -22.28 10.08 10.57
C THR A 405 -21.98 11.60 10.49
N ASP A 406 -22.02 12.12 9.24
CA ASP A 406 -22.08 13.49 8.68
C ASP A 406 -20.82 14.36 8.50
N ALA A 407 -19.66 14.04 9.08
CA ALA A 407 -18.40 14.70 8.71
C ALA A 407 -17.28 13.67 8.50
N LYS A 408 -16.96 13.37 7.23
CA LYS A 408 -15.80 12.55 6.87
C LYS A 408 -14.58 13.43 6.67
N VAL A 409 -13.68 13.44 7.65
CA VAL A 409 -12.32 13.98 7.47
C VAL A 409 -11.43 12.81 7.09
N GLN A 410 -11.35 12.54 5.78
CA GLN A 410 -10.47 11.51 5.26
C GLN A 410 -9.06 12.10 5.13
N CYS A 411 -8.15 11.61 5.96
CA CYS A 411 -6.77 12.09 5.97
C CYS A 411 -6.04 11.58 4.72
N ARG A 412 -5.08 12.36 4.25
CA ARG A 412 -4.27 12.09 3.07
C ARG A 412 -2.78 12.18 3.41
N ALA A 413 -1.95 11.62 2.52
CA ALA A 413 -0.52 11.88 2.55
C ALA A 413 -0.25 13.40 2.55
N GLY A 414 0.62 13.85 3.45
CA GLY A 414 0.88 15.25 3.73
C GLY A 414 0.10 15.81 4.93
N ASP A 415 -0.97 15.18 5.40
CA ASP A 415 -1.69 15.68 6.58
C ASP A 415 -0.88 15.48 7.87
N VAL A 416 -0.99 16.47 8.76
CA VAL A 416 -0.42 16.42 10.12
C VAL A 416 -1.53 16.17 11.11
N LEU A 417 -1.46 15.04 11.81
CA LEU A 417 -2.42 14.66 12.82
C LEU A 417 -1.92 15.06 14.20
N GLY A 418 -2.73 15.85 14.90
CA GLY A 418 -2.51 16.23 16.28
C GLY A 418 -3.33 15.39 17.23
N SER A 419 -2.75 15.01 18.37
CA SER A 419 -3.47 14.38 19.47
C SER A 419 -3.19 15.10 20.77
N PHE A 420 -4.23 15.72 21.33
CA PHE A 420 -4.19 16.41 22.62
C PHE A 420 -4.77 15.52 23.71
N LEU A 421 -3.96 15.17 24.69
CA LEU A 421 -4.36 14.37 25.85
C LEU A 421 -4.38 15.26 27.10
N ASP A 422 -5.56 15.44 27.68
CA ASP A 422 -5.77 16.07 28.98
C ASP A 422 -6.07 14.99 30.01
N LEU A 423 -5.02 14.50 30.67
CA LEU A 423 -5.17 13.50 31.72
C LEU A 423 -5.88 14.07 32.94
N ASP A 424 -5.83 15.38 33.19
CA ASP A 424 -6.45 15.97 34.38
C ASP A 424 -7.98 15.85 34.32
N ASN A 425 -8.54 16.00 33.12
CA ASN A 425 -9.98 15.94 32.86
C ASN A 425 -10.45 14.64 32.20
N GLY A 426 -9.54 13.73 31.86
CA GLY A 426 -9.89 12.47 31.20
C GLY A 426 -10.35 12.65 29.76
N LEU A 427 -9.71 13.55 29.00
CA LEU A 427 -10.11 13.90 27.63
C LEU A 427 -8.97 13.66 26.64
N CYS A 428 -9.30 13.19 25.44
CA CYS A 428 -8.39 13.21 24.30
C CYS A 428 -9.07 13.76 23.05
N THR A 429 -8.49 14.78 22.43
CA THR A 429 -9.03 15.45 21.23
C THR A 429 -8.07 15.33 20.06
N TYR A 430 -8.60 15.13 18.86
CA TYR A 430 -7.81 14.96 17.62
C TYR A 430 -7.94 16.17 16.68
N PHE A 431 -6.84 16.45 15.99
CA PHE A 431 -6.69 17.58 15.07
C PHE A 431 -6.12 17.10 13.73
N VAL A 432 -6.50 17.75 12.63
CA VAL A 432 -5.85 17.60 11.31
C VAL A 432 -5.39 18.97 10.86
N ASN A 433 -4.10 19.12 10.55
CA ASN A 433 -3.49 20.38 10.12
C ASN A 433 -3.79 21.56 11.09
N GLY A 434 -3.85 21.25 12.39
CA GLY A 434 -4.19 22.22 13.45
C GLY A 434 -5.68 22.53 13.62
N CYS A 435 -6.55 21.97 12.77
CA CYS A 435 -8.01 22.10 12.89
C CYS A 435 -8.58 21.02 13.81
N ASP A 436 -9.33 21.43 14.84
CA ASP A 436 -10.06 20.52 15.72
C ASP A 436 -11.15 19.79 14.93
N LEU A 437 -11.16 18.45 15.02
CA LEU A 437 -12.14 17.63 14.33
C LEU A 437 -13.47 17.48 15.10
N GLY A 438 -13.54 17.98 16.34
CA GLY A 438 -14.66 17.70 17.25
C GLY A 438 -14.70 16.23 17.71
N LEU A 439 -13.62 15.48 17.48
CA LEU A 439 -13.50 14.07 17.87
C LEU A 439 -12.78 14.01 19.22
N THR A 440 -13.57 14.00 20.30
CA THR A 440 -13.05 13.90 21.68
C THR A 440 -13.50 12.60 22.34
N VAL A 441 -12.54 11.86 22.88
CA VAL A 441 -12.79 10.67 23.72
C VAL A 441 -12.71 11.08 25.18
N GLU A 442 -13.73 10.68 25.94
CA GLU A 442 -13.71 10.76 27.40
C GLU A 442 -13.29 9.41 27.98
N PHE A 443 -12.43 9.43 29.00
CA PHE A 443 -11.98 8.24 29.69
C PHE A 443 -11.86 8.51 31.19
N GLU A 444 -12.18 7.49 31.99
CA GLU A 444 -11.97 7.56 33.44
C GLU A 444 -10.47 7.55 33.75
N HIS A 445 -10.07 8.26 34.81
CA HIS A 445 -8.68 8.25 35.31
C HIS A 445 -8.19 6.80 35.48
N PRO A 446 -7.13 6.37 34.76
CA PRO A 446 -6.62 5.00 34.82
C PRO A 446 -5.95 4.63 36.15
#